data_AF-A0A7W8QL49-F1
#
_entry.id   AF-A0A7W8QL49-F1
#
_cell.length_a   1.000
_cell.length_b   1.000
_cell.length_c   1.000
_cell.angle_alpha   90.00
_cell.angle_beta   90.00
_cell.angle_gamma   90.00
#
_symmetry.space_group_name_H-M   'P 1'
#
loop_
_entity.id
_entity.type
_entity.pdbx_description
1 polymer ?
#
loop_
_entity_poly.entity_id
_entity_poly.type
_entity_poly.pdbx_seq_one_letter_code
_entity_poly.pdbx_strand_id
1 'polypeptide(L)'
;MAELRITSTDGLDLRRLAWALAESQGWPRDRIGIWENRRDREVVLTVDDELLAPPAEPDPLTRPLHTPSDVHRACELIRRRDASLRGVEFTALRAEAARFFSAGWSTADLLHALSHRPDGVPWPLGEGYQGVEWLAHRLRAWKTPTGDIRPSVSQESVQLRVVSRAGLPEDIGLPPEEEEKRPGRRAAAPEAVRAAADDARRLLRSTTRTTSDGIEHRDRTAARMNRRD
;
A
#
# COMPACT_ATOMS: atom_id res chain seq x y z
N MET A 1 21.47 18.72 -6.21
CA MET A 1 21.97 17.34 -6.18
C MET A 1 22.04 16.93 -4.74
N ALA A 2 21.45 15.79 -4.38
CA ALA A 2 21.35 15.31 -3.02
C ALA A 2 22.28 14.13 -2.79
N GLU A 3 22.79 14.02 -1.56
CA GLU A 3 23.67 12.93 -1.15
C GLU A 3 23.00 12.11 -0.04
N LEU A 4 22.86 10.81 -0.28
CA LEU A 4 22.35 9.83 0.67
C LEU A 4 23.52 8.98 1.16
N ARG A 5 23.75 9.00 2.47
CA ARG A 5 24.85 8.27 3.11
C ARG A 5 24.33 7.00 3.74
N ILE A 6 24.87 5.87 3.32
CA ILE A 6 24.51 4.54 3.82
C ILE A 6 25.68 4.00 4.63
N THR A 7 25.45 3.77 5.91
CA THR A 7 26.38 3.12 6.83
C THR A 7 25.71 1.89 7.43
N SER A 8 26.50 0.85 7.73
CA SER A 8 26.02 -0.29 8.49
C SER A 8 27.13 -0.80 9.39
N THR A 9 26.73 -1.27 10.57
CA THR A 9 27.60 -2.02 11.48
C THR A 9 27.68 -3.50 11.13
N ASP A 10 26.78 -3.96 10.26
CA ASP A 10 26.69 -5.35 9.83
C ASP A 10 27.56 -5.54 8.59
N GLY A 11 28.13 -6.74 8.41
CA GLY A 11 29.04 -7.07 7.29
C GLY A 11 28.37 -7.14 5.90
N LEU A 12 27.33 -6.36 5.68
CA LEU A 12 26.55 -6.29 4.45
C LEU A 12 27.33 -5.57 3.34
N ASP A 13 27.12 -6.01 2.10
CA ASP A 13 27.61 -5.30 0.91
C ASP A 13 26.76 -4.03 0.68
N LEU A 14 27.25 -2.91 1.20
CA LEU A 14 26.57 -1.61 1.13
C LEU A 14 26.43 -1.09 -0.30
N ARG A 15 27.37 -1.45 -1.20
CA ARG A 15 27.31 -1.03 -2.59
C ARG A 15 26.19 -1.74 -3.31
N ARG A 16 26.02 -3.04 -3.07
CA ARG A 16 24.90 -3.82 -3.59
C ARG A 16 23.57 -3.35 -3.02
N LEU A 17 23.52 -3.02 -1.73
CA LEU A 17 22.33 -2.47 -1.07
C LEU A 17 21.93 -1.11 -1.69
N ALA A 18 22.90 -0.21 -1.91
CA ALA A 18 22.65 1.08 -2.55
C ALA A 18 22.07 0.93 -3.96
N TRP A 19 22.59 -0.01 -4.76
CA TRP A 19 22.03 -0.32 -6.08
C TRP A 19 20.61 -0.86 -6.01
N ALA A 20 20.34 -1.80 -5.10
CA ALA A 20 18.99 -2.35 -4.92
C ALA A 20 17.98 -1.27 -4.49
N LEU A 21 18.40 -0.33 -3.63
CA LEU A 21 17.57 0.81 -3.23
C LEU A 21 17.26 1.72 -4.42
N ALA A 22 18.27 2.10 -5.19
CA ALA A 22 18.09 2.93 -6.38
C ALA A 22 17.15 2.29 -7.41
N GLU A 23 17.32 0.99 -7.69
CA GLU A 23 16.45 0.25 -8.58
C GLU A 23 15.02 0.15 -8.06
N SER A 24 14.83 -0.03 -6.74
CA SER A 24 13.51 -0.07 -6.12
C SER A 24 12.73 1.24 -6.26
N GLN A 25 13.42 2.38 -6.39
CA GLN A 25 12.81 3.69 -6.64
C GLN A 25 12.57 3.94 -8.14
N GLY A 26 13.05 3.06 -9.02
CA GLY A 26 12.97 3.25 -10.47
C GLY A 26 13.87 4.37 -11.00
N TRP A 27 14.91 4.76 -10.24
CA TRP A 27 15.79 5.85 -10.67
C TRP A 27 16.69 5.42 -11.83
N PRO A 28 16.82 6.25 -12.88
CA PRO A 28 17.70 5.96 -14.01
C PRO A 28 19.16 5.87 -13.55
N ARG A 29 19.88 4.83 -14.00
CA ARG A 29 21.28 4.60 -13.59
C ARG A 29 22.23 5.73 -13.99
N ASP A 30 21.91 6.45 -15.04
CA ASP A 30 22.64 7.60 -15.57
C ASP A 30 22.40 8.90 -14.78
N ARG A 31 21.38 8.93 -13.92
CA ARG A 31 21.04 10.09 -13.07
C ARG A 31 21.37 9.90 -11.58
N ILE A 32 22.10 8.83 -11.27
CA ILE A 32 22.56 8.51 -9.91
C ILE A 32 24.05 8.14 -9.92
N GLY A 33 24.77 8.46 -8.86
CA GLY A 33 26.15 8.03 -8.66
C GLY A 33 26.27 7.23 -7.36
N ILE A 34 27.00 6.11 -7.38
CA ILE A 34 27.27 5.33 -6.17
C ILE A 34 28.79 5.21 -5.99
N TRP A 35 29.28 5.74 -4.88
CA TRP A 35 30.67 5.68 -4.47
C TRP A 35 30.81 5.04 -3.09
N GLU A 36 31.89 4.29 -2.89
CA GLU A 36 32.21 3.62 -1.64
C GLU A 36 33.42 4.29 -0.98
N ASN A 37 33.22 4.76 0.25
CA ASN A 37 34.27 5.21 1.14
C ASN A 37 34.83 4.04 1.94
N ARG A 38 35.94 3.47 1.46
CA ARG A 38 36.59 2.33 2.13
C ARG A 38 37.16 2.66 3.51
N ARG A 39 37.45 3.94 3.81
CA ARG A 39 37.95 4.35 5.13
C ARG A 39 36.86 4.33 6.19
N ASP A 40 35.67 4.79 5.82
CA ASP A 40 34.57 5.00 6.76
C ASP A 40 33.49 3.90 6.68
N ARG A 41 33.71 2.85 5.87
CA ARG A 41 32.73 1.79 5.56
C ARG A 41 31.36 2.36 5.21
N GLU A 42 31.38 3.37 4.36
CA GLU A 42 30.21 4.14 3.96
C GLU A 42 30.04 4.03 2.45
N VAL A 43 28.79 4.00 1.98
CA VAL A 43 28.46 4.20 0.58
C VAL A 43 27.65 5.48 0.45
N VAL A 44 28.08 6.37 -0.44
CA VAL A 44 27.32 7.58 -0.78
C VAL A 44 26.65 7.37 -2.13
N LEU A 45 25.34 7.58 -2.12
CA LEU A 45 24.48 7.64 -3.29
C LEU A 45 24.19 9.11 -3.59
N THR A 46 24.68 9.61 -4.72
CA THR A 46 24.33 10.93 -5.25
C THR A 46 23.12 10.80 -6.17
N VAL A 47 22.13 11.66 -5.97
CA VAL A 47 20.86 11.64 -6.71
C VAL A 47 20.56 13.05 -7.21
N ASP A 48 20.11 13.16 -8.45
CA ASP A 48 19.63 14.43 -8.97
C ASP A 48 18.39 14.92 -8.20
N ASP A 49 18.30 16.21 -7.90
CA ASP A 49 17.21 16.75 -7.04
C ASP A 49 15.83 16.57 -7.69
N GLU A 50 15.78 16.57 -9.03
CA GLU A 50 14.56 16.32 -9.78
C GLU A 50 14.01 14.91 -9.56
N LEU A 51 14.85 13.91 -9.26
CA LEU A 51 14.41 12.55 -8.95
C LEU A 51 13.86 12.43 -7.53
N LEU A 52 14.21 13.36 -6.65
CA LEU A 52 13.71 13.47 -5.28
C LEU A 52 12.50 14.39 -5.18
N ALA A 53 12.27 15.22 -6.20
CA ALA A 53 11.07 16.03 -6.28
C ALA A 53 9.85 15.08 -6.31
N PRO A 54 8.86 15.29 -5.43
CA PRO A 54 7.61 14.56 -5.55
C PRO A 54 7.06 14.79 -6.96
N PRO A 55 6.52 13.75 -7.64
CA PRO A 55 5.96 13.91 -8.96
C PRO A 55 4.93 15.04 -8.94
N ALA A 56 5.00 15.93 -9.93
CA ALA A 56 4.21 17.16 -9.98
C ALA A 56 2.70 16.90 -9.83
N GLU A 57 2.24 15.69 -10.20
CA GLU A 57 0.92 15.20 -9.89
C GLU A 57 0.99 13.72 -9.45
N PRO A 58 0.44 13.35 -8.28
CA PRO A 58 0.38 11.96 -7.86
C PRO A 58 -0.48 11.14 -8.83
N ASP A 59 0.01 9.95 -9.20
CA ASP A 59 -0.68 9.08 -10.16
C ASP A 59 -2.13 8.83 -9.72
N PRO A 60 -3.13 9.21 -10.55
CA PRO A 60 -4.55 9.06 -10.21
C PRO A 60 -4.97 7.60 -10.03
N LEU A 61 -4.16 6.63 -10.50
CA LEU A 61 -4.42 5.21 -10.33
C LEU A 61 -4.10 4.68 -8.93
N THR A 62 -3.07 5.22 -8.29
CA THR A 62 -2.55 4.73 -7.00
C THR A 62 -2.79 5.71 -5.85
N ARG A 63 -3.30 6.91 -6.16
CA ARG A 63 -3.64 7.92 -5.17
C ARG A 63 -4.70 7.42 -4.17
N PRO A 64 -4.48 7.63 -2.85
CA PRO A 64 -5.49 7.40 -1.82
C PRO A 64 -6.75 8.26 -2.02
N LEU A 65 -7.91 7.64 -1.85
CA LEU A 65 -9.22 8.27 -2.05
C LEU A 65 -9.87 8.53 -0.69
N HIS A 66 -9.91 9.79 -0.26
CA HIS A 66 -10.39 10.15 1.08
C HIS A 66 -11.71 10.92 1.07
N THR A 67 -12.08 11.51 -0.07
CA THR A 67 -13.30 12.32 -0.18
C THR A 67 -14.31 11.75 -1.16
N PRO A 68 -15.60 12.08 -1.03
CA PRO A 68 -16.63 11.74 -2.02
C PRO A 68 -16.30 12.26 -3.43
N SER A 69 -15.59 13.38 -3.54
CA SER A 69 -15.15 13.94 -4.82
C SER A 69 -14.02 13.12 -5.45
N ASP A 70 -13.09 12.62 -4.64
CA ASP A 70 -12.02 11.71 -5.12
C ASP A 70 -12.63 10.40 -5.65
N VAL A 71 -13.57 9.82 -4.89
CA VAL A 71 -14.32 8.63 -5.33
C VAL A 71 -15.07 8.89 -6.65
N HIS A 72 -15.60 10.11 -6.85
CA HIS A 72 -16.28 10.47 -8.09
C HIS A 72 -15.33 10.41 -9.27
N ARG A 73 -14.20 11.10 -9.16
CA ARG A 73 -13.17 11.19 -10.20
C ARG A 73 -12.57 9.82 -10.52
N ALA A 74 -12.33 8.99 -9.50
CA ALA A 74 -11.89 7.62 -9.68
C ALA A 74 -12.91 6.79 -10.47
N CYS A 75 -14.20 6.86 -10.13
CA CYS A 75 -15.26 6.13 -10.85
C CYS A 75 -15.39 6.58 -12.30
N GLU A 76 -15.25 7.88 -12.58
CA GLU A 76 -15.21 8.36 -13.97
C GLU A 76 -14.02 7.80 -14.74
N LEU A 77 -12.84 7.79 -14.12
CA LEU A 77 -11.62 7.24 -14.72
C LEU A 77 -11.78 5.76 -15.04
N ILE A 78 -12.35 4.99 -14.12
CA ILE A 78 -12.65 3.57 -14.28
C ILE A 78 -13.61 3.35 -15.46
N ARG A 79 -14.73 4.09 -15.50
CA ARG A 79 -15.71 3.99 -16.58
C ARG A 79 -15.14 4.34 -17.96
N ARG A 80 -14.19 5.27 -18.02
CA ARG A 80 -13.49 5.63 -19.27
C ARG A 80 -12.51 4.53 -19.72
N ARG A 81 -11.92 3.78 -18.78
CA ARG A 81 -10.89 2.78 -19.06
C ARG A 81 -11.43 1.37 -19.28
N ASP A 82 -12.56 1.02 -18.67
CA ASP A 82 -13.12 -0.33 -18.77
C ASP A 82 -14.41 -0.37 -19.59
N ALA A 83 -14.33 -1.00 -20.76
CA ALA A 83 -15.46 -1.16 -21.66
C ALA A 83 -16.53 -2.13 -21.13
N SER A 84 -16.23 -2.99 -20.14
CA SER A 84 -17.24 -3.87 -19.56
C SER A 84 -18.28 -3.12 -18.74
N LEU A 85 -18.01 -1.86 -18.39
CA LEU A 85 -18.93 -1.00 -17.65
C LEU A 85 -19.94 -0.29 -18.56
N ARG A 86 -19.94 -0.58 -19.87
CA ARG A 86 -21.01 -0.13 -20.77
C ARG A 86 -22.37 -0.60 -20.25
N GLY A 87 -23.33 0.32 -20.18
CA GLY A 87 -24.67 0.05 -19.66
C GLY A 87 -24.78 0.02 -18.12
N VAL A 88 -23.69 0.28 -17.38
CA VAL A 88 -23.74 0.42 -15.92
C VAL A 88 -24.09 1.85 -15.53
N GLU A 89 -25.11 1.99 -14.68
CA GLU A 89 -25.46 3.27 -14.07
C GLU A 89 -24.33 3.80 -13.18
N PHE A 90 -24.01 5.09 -13.34
CA PHE A 90 -22.86 5.68 -12.65
C PHE A 90 -23.03 5.68 -11.13
N THR A 91 -24.25 5.90 -10.65
CA THR A 91 -24.59 5.87 -9.23
C THR A 91 -24.39 4.48 -8.62
N ALA A 92 -24.77 3.43 -9.36
CA ALA A 92 -24.56 2.03 -8.94
C ALA A 92 -23.07 1.68 -8.88
N LEU A 93 -22.30 2.03 -9.91
CA LEU A 93 -20.84 1.86 -9.91
C LEU A 93 -20.19 2.58 -8.71
N ARG A 94 -20.57 3.84 -8.49
CA ARG A 94 -20.01 4.66 -7.41
C ARG A 94 -20.33 4.10 -6.03
N ALA A 95 -21.57 3.68 -5.79
CA ALA A 95 -21.99 3.12 -4.51
C ALA A 95 -21.22 1.84 -4.18
N GLU A 96 -21.01 0.98 -5.19
CA GLU A 96 -20.28 -0.26 -5.02
C GLU A 96 -18.77 -0.01 -4.85
N ALA A 97 -18.16 0.79 -5.72
CA ALA A 97 -16.73 1.13 -5.68
C ALA A 97 -16.33 1.84 -4.38
N ALA A 98 -17.20 2.68 -3.81
CA ALA A 98 -16.93 3.38 -2.56
C ALA A 98 -16.57 2.41 -1.41
N ARG A 99 -17.19 1.23 -1.36
CA ARG A 99 -16.91 0.22 -0.34
C ARG A 99 -15.48 -0.33 -0.48
N PHE A 100 -15.04 -0.59 -1.71
CA PHE A 100 -13.67 -1.05 -2.00
C PHE A 100 -12.63 0.02 -1.66
N PHE A 101 -12.90 1.28 -2.00
CA PHE A 101 -12.01 2.38 -1.64
C PHE A 101 -11.94 2.59 -0.12
N SER A 102 -13.04 2.41 0.61
CA SER A 102 -13.02 2.41 2.08
C SER A 102 -12.23 1.24 2.68
N ALA A 103 -12.10 0.11 1.96
CA ALA A 103 -11.20 -0.99 2.31
C ALA A 103 -9.73 -0.72 1.90
N GLY A 104 -9.40 0.50 1.48
CA GLY A 104 -8.04 0.93 1.15
C GLY A 104 -7.57 0.52 -0.25
N TRP A 105 -8.48 0.08 -1.12
CA TRP A 105 -8.15 -0.18 -2.51
C TRP A 105 -7.89 1.12 -3.27
N SER A 106 -6.96 1.05 -4.23
CA SER A 106 -6.72 2.11 -5.21
C SER A 106 -7.61 1.95 -6.45
N THR A 107 -7.59 2.95 -7.32
CA THR A 107 -8.27 2.87 -8.62
C THR A 107 -7.68 1.75 -9.49
N ALA A 108 -6.36 1.54 -9.43
CA ALA A 108 -5.68 0.44 -10.11
C ALA A 108 -6.17 -0.92 -9.64
N ASP A 109 -6.35 -1.09 -8.32
CA ASP A 109 -6.84 -2.35 -7.75
C ASP A 109 -8.24 -2.69 -8.22
N LEU A 110 -9.13 -1.69 -8.28
CA LEU A 110 -10.48 -1.93 -8.77
C LEU A 110 -10.49 -2.29 -10.27
N LEU A 111 -9.67 -1.62 -11.09
CA LEU A 111 -9.49 -1.98 -12.51
C LEU A 111 -8.91 -3.41 -12.66
N HIS A 112 -7.99 -3.78 -11.78
CA HIS A 112 -7.46 -5.14 -11.75
C HIS A 112 -8.58 -6.16 -11.43
N ALA A 113 -9.40 -5.91 -10.42
CA ALA A 113 -10.51 -6.78 -10.06
C ALA A 113 -11.61 -6.89 -11.12
N LEU A 114 -11.79 -5.85 -11.94
CA LEU A 114 -12.70 -5.89 -13.09
C LEU A 114 -12.14 -6.68 -14.27
N SER A 115 -10.82 -6.82 -14.36
CA SER A 115 -10.14 -7.57 -15.43
C SER A 115 -9.76 -8.99 -15.02
N HIS A 116 -9.51 -9.24 -13.74
CA HIS A 116 -9.02 -10.50 -13.20
C HIS A 116 -9.82 -10.95 -11.97
N ARG A 117 -9.84 -12.27 -11.80
CA ARG A 117 -10.31 -12.97 -10.62
C ARG A 117 -9.25 -12.90 -9.50
N PRO A 118 -9.63 -13.19 -8.23
CA PRO A 118 -8.67 -13.29 -7.13
C PRO A 118 -7.59 -14.36 -7.33
N ASP A 119 -7.85 -15.39 -8.13
CA ASP A 119 -6.88 -16.43 -8.50
C ASP A 119 -5.93 -15.99 -9.65
N GLY A 120 -6.04 -14.74 -10.10
CA GLY A 120 -5.24 -14.16 -11.18
C GLY A 120 -5.75 -14.52 -12.58
N VAL A 121 -6.80 -15.32 -12.72
CA VAL A 121 -7.34 -15.68 -14.04
C VAL A 121 -8.13 -14.49 -14.62
N PRO A 122 -7.90 -14.09 -15.89
CA PRO A 122 -8.66 -13.00 -16.50
C PRO A 122 -10.14 -13.36 -16.67
N TRP A 123 -11.01 -12.36 -16.49
CA TRP A 123 -12.43 -12.51 -16.80
C TRP A 123 -12.65 -12.58 -18.32
N PRO A 124 -13.69 -13.28 -18.78
CA PRO A 124 -14.08 -13.23 -20.18
C PRO A 124 -14.47 -11.79 -20.58
N LEU A 125 -14.10 -11.43 -21.81
CA LEU A 125 -14.29 -10.11 -22.40
C LEU A 125 -15.16 -10.19 -23.65
N GLY A 126 -15.78 -9.08 -24.02
CA GLY A 126 -16.57 -8.96 -25.25
C GLY A 126 -18.06 -8.70 -24.99
N GLU A 127 -18.86 -8.86 -26.03
CA GLU A 127 -20.31 -8.73 -25.96
C GLU A 127 -20.91 -9.83 -25.09
N GLY A 128 -21.87 -9.49 -24.24
CA GLY A 128 -22.44 -10.39 -23.23
C GLY A 128 -21.69 -10.45 -21.90
N TYR A 129 -20.49 -9.86 -21.80
CA TYR A 129 -19.67 -9.78 -20.58
C TYR A 129 -19.63 -8.36 -19.99
N GLN A 130 -20.73 -7.60 -20.15
CA GLN A 130 -20.84 -6.18 -19.82
C GLN A 130 -22.05 -5.93 -18.90
N GLY A 131 -22.13 -4.73 -18.34
CA GLY A 131 -23.30 -4.28 -17.59
C GLY A 131 -23.27 -4.64 -16.10
N VAL A 132 -24.37 -4.32 -15.42
CA VAL A 132 -24.44 -4.33 -13.95
C VAL A 132 -24.29 -5.73 -13.35
N GLU A 133 -24.84 -6.75 -14.02
CA GLU A 133 -24.74 -8.14 -13.57
C GLU A 133 -23.29 -8.63 -13.57
N TRP A 134 -22.53 -8.30 -14.62
CA TRP A 134 -21.11 -8.64 -14.69
C TRP A 134 -20.26 -7.82 -13.72
N LEU A 135 -20.58 -6.54 -13.50
CA LEU A 135 -19.94 -5.75 -12.45
C LEU A 135 -20.12 -6.43 -11.08
N ALA A 136 -21.37 -6.78 -10.73
CA ALA A 136 -21.68 -7.43 -9.47
C ALA A 136 -21.01 -8.80 -9.34
N HIS A 137 -21.04 -9.61 -10.41
CA HIS A 137 -20.39 -10.92 -10.46
C HIS A 137 -18.89 -10.82 -10.19
N ARG A 138 -18.20 -9.91 -10.88
CA ARG A 138 -16.74 -9.74 -10.76
C ARG A 138 -16.36 -9.24 -9.37
N LEU A 139 -17.01 -8.19 -8.88
CA LEU A 139 -16.70 -7.63 -7.56
C LEU A 139 -17.11 -8.56 -6.40
N ARG A 140 -18.12 -9.41 -6.58
CA ARG A 140 -18.49 -10.44 -5.58
C ARG A 140 -17.37 -11.46 -5.36
N ALA A 141 -16.59 -11.81 -6.38
CA ALA A 141 -15.46 -12.72 -6.23
C ALA A 141 -14.39 -12.19 -5.26
N TRP A 142 -14.28 -10.86 -5.16
CA TRP A 142 -13.35 -10.17 -4.26
C TRP A 142 -13.92 -9.90 -2.86
N LYS A 143 -15.09 -10.45 -2.56
CA LYS A 143 -15.69 -10.42 -1.22
C LYS A 143 -15.58 -11.79 -0.56
N THR A 144 -15.51 -11.80 0.77
CA THR A 144 -15.69 -13.01 1.57
C THR A 144 -17.17 -13.41 1.59
N PRO A 145 -17.50 -14.65 2.01
CA PRO A 145 -18.89 -15.05 2.22
C PRO A 145 -19.64 -14.16 3.23
N THR A 146 -18.92 -13.54 4.18
CA THR A 146 -19.46 -12.58 5.16
C THR A 146 -19.70 -11.19 4.58
N GLY A 147 -19.23 -10.92 3.35
CA GLY A 147 -19.38 -9.65 2.66
C GLY A 147 -18.23 -8.65 2.89
N ASP A 148 -17.17 -9.07 3.59
CA ASP A 148 -15.95 -8.29 3.78
C ASP A 148 -15.15 -8.26 2.47
N ILE A 149 -14.44 -7.16 2.24
CA ILE A 149 -13.63 -6.99 1.02
C ILE A 149 -12.27 -7.61 1.27
N ARG A 150 -11.86 -8.52 0.39
CA ARG A 150 -10.54 -9.16 0.44
C ARG A 150 -9.45 -8.12 0.16
N PRO A 151 -8.23 -8.31 0.69
CA PRO A 151 -7.08 -7.50 0.29
C PRO A 151 -6.90 -7.52 -1.23
N SER A 152 -6.47 -6.38 -1.81
CA SER A 152 -6.09 -6.34 -3.21
C SER A 152 -4.71 -6.97 -3.42
N VAL A 153 -4.39 -7.33 -4.67
CA VAL A 153 -3.07 -7.86 -5.04
C VAL A 153 -1.93 -6.91 -4.64
N SER A 154 -2.14 -5.59 -4.78
CA SER A 154 -1.13 -4.61 -4.38
C SER A 154 -0.96 -4.57 -2.86
N GLN A 155 -2.04 -4.67 -2.08
CA GLN A 155 -2.01 -4.73 -0.61
C GLN A 155 -1.30 -6.00 -0.13
N GLU A 156 -1.57 -7.16 -0.74
CA GLU A 156 -0.87 -8.42 -0.45
C GLU A 156 0.64 -8.29 -0.75
N SER A 157 1.01 -7.68 -1.87
CA SER A 157 2.42 -7.44 -2.22
C SER A 157 3.15 -6.53 -1.23
N VAL A 158 2.45 -5.55 -0.65
CA VAL A 158 3.00 -4.65 0.36
C VAL A 158 3.13 -5.38 1.69
N GLN A 159 2.13 -6.17 2.07
CA GLN A 159 2.16 -6.97 3.30
C GLN A 159 3.33 -7.97 3.28
N LEU A 160 3.53 -8.69 2.18
CA LEU A 160 4.67 -9.60 2.01
C LEU A 160 6.02 -8.87 2.13
N ARG A 161 6.14 -7.67 1.56
CA ARG A 161 7.35 -6.83 1.69
C ARG A 161 7.59 -6.37 3.12
N VAL A 162 6.54 -5.97 3.84
CA VAL A 162 6.64 -5.55 5.25
C VAL A 162 7.05 -6.72 6.14
N VAL A 163 6.44 -7.90 5.95
CA VAL A 163 6.82 -9.14 6.67
C VAL A 163 8.28 -9.48 6.40
N SER A 164 8.69 -9.49 5.13
CA SER A 164 10.08 -9.74 4.73
C SER A 164 11.07 -8.73 5.31
N ARG A 165 10.67 -7.46 5.43
CA ARG A 165 11.53 -6.35 5.90
C ARG A 165 11.60 -6.23 7.42
N ALA A 166 10.57 -6.68 8.14
CA ALA A 166 10.51 -6.64 9.61
C ALA A 166 11.37 -7.74 10.28
N GLY A 167 12.01 -8.62 9.49
CA GLY A 167 12.73 -9.79 10.02
C GLY A 167 11.81 -10.77 10.74
N LEU A 168 10.50 -10.64 10.52
CA LEU A 168 9.49 -11.53 11.05
C LEU A 168 9.54 -12.83 10.23
N PRO A 169 9.60 -14.00 10.88
CA PRO A 169 9.67 -15.26 10.16
C PRO A 169 8.48 -15.41 9.20
N GLU A 170 8.72 -16.02 8.05
CA GLU A 170 7.74 -16.20 6.96
C GLU A 170 6.47 -16.96 7.38
N ASP A 171 6.42 -17.50 8.60
CA ASP A 171 5.33 -18.28 9.19
C ASP A 171 4.28 -17.46 9.95
N ILE A 172 4.46 -16.15 10.11
CA ILE A 172 3.45 -15.30 10.76
C ILE A 172 2.17 -15.21 9.93
N GLY A 173 1.11 -15.84 10.44
CA GLY A 173 -0.24 -15.80 9.86
C GLY A 173 -0.63 -16.99 8.98
N LEU A 174 0.19 -18.05 8.93
CA LEU A 174 -0.22 -19.31 8.29
C LEU A 174 -1.40 -19.96 9.05
N PRO A 175 -2.31 -20.68 8.36
CA PRO A 175 -3.37 -21.43 9.01
C PRO A 175 -2.79 -22.46 10.01
N PRO A 176 -3.44 -22.68 11.16
CA PRO A 176 -2.91 -23.53 12.24
C PRO A 176 -2.63 -24.98 11.85
N GLU A 177 -3.17 -25.43 10.71
CA GLU A 177 -3.09 -26.81 10.22
C GLU A 177 -1.68 -27.20 9.74
N GLU A 178 -0.82 -26.22 9.40
CA GLU A 178 0.58 -26.48 9.04
C GLU A 178 1.55 -26.37 10.24
N GLU A 179 1.15 -25.69 11.32
CA GLU A 179 1.96 -25.54 12.53
C GLU A 179 1.98 -26.80 13.41
N GLU A 180 0.88 -27.59 13.44
CA GLU A 180 0.74 -28.76 14.32
C GLU A 180 1.66 -29.94 13.98
N LYS A 181 2.28 -29.96 12.79
CA LYS A 181 3.14 -31.08 12.36
C LYS A 181 4.60 -30.98 12.82
N ARG A 182 5.01 -29.91 13.52
CA ARG A 182 6.39 -29.76 14.00
C ARG A 182 6.54 -30.21 15.46
N PRO A 183 7.32 -31.28 15.73
CA PRO A 183 7.59 -31.69 17.10
C PRO A 183 8.56 -30.71 17.76
N GLY A 184 8.14 -30.04 18.83
CA GLY A 184 9.06 -29.37 19.77
C GLY A 184 8.74 -27.94 20.20
N ARG A 185 7.72 -27.26 19.64
CA ARG A 185 7.37 -25.89 20.08
C ARG A 185 6.27 -25.95 21.14
N ARG A 186 6.63 -25.73 22.41
CA ARG A 186 5.65 -25.58 23.50
C ARG A 186 4.72 -24.40 23.18
N ALA A 187 3.41 -24.66 23.23
CA ALA A 187 2.39 -23.63 23.09
C ALA A 187 2.69 -22.43 24.02
N ALA A 188 2.65 -21.22 23.48
CA ALA A 188 2.98 -20.02 24.23
C ALA A 188 2.01 -19.86 25.42
N ALA A 189 2.57 -19.66 26.62
CA ALA A 189 1.78 -19.52 27.84
C ALA A 189 0.80 -18.33 27.71
N PRO A 190 -0.44 -18.45 28.24
CA PRO A 190 -1.49 -17.43 28.08
C PRO A 190 -1.09 -16.02 28.53
N GLU A 191 -0.14 -15.92 29.45
CA GLU A 191 0.40 -14.65 29.97
C GLU A 191 1.24 -13.90 28.92
N ALA A 192 1.99 -14.61 28.08
CA ALA A 192 2.81 -14.01 27.03
C ALA A 192 1.94 -13.39 25.92
N VAL A 193 0.81 -14.04 25.59
CA VAL A 193 -0.17 -13.52 24.63
C VAL A 193 -0.85 -12.25 25.16
N ARG A 194 -1.17 -12.19 26.46
CA ARG A 194 -1.73 -11.00 27.10
C ARG A 194 -0.73 -9.85 27.15
N ALA A 195 0.53 -10.13 27.48
CA ALA A 195 1.60 -9.12 27.50
C ALA A 195 1.82 -8.49 26.11
N ALA A 196 1.85 -9.31 25.05
CA ALA A 196 1.98 -8.82 23.68
C ALA A 196 0.77 -7.97 23.24
N ALA A 197 -0.45 -8.37 23.64
CA ALA A 197 -1.67 -7.60 23.35
C ALA A 197 -1.69 -6.23 24.07
N ASP A 198 -1.19 -6.16 25.31
CA ASP A 198 -1.13 -4.91 26.06
C ASP A 198 -0.02 -3.98 25.56
N ASP A 199 1.11 -4.51 25.09
CA ASP A 199 2.15 -3.72 24.40
C ASP A 199 1.64 -3.15 23.07
N ALA A 200 0.89 -3.93 22.28
CA ALA A 200 0.24 -3.44 21.07
C ALA A 200 -0.76 -2.30 21.38
N ARG A 201 -1.56 -2.44 22.45
CA ARG A 201 -2.46 -1.37 22.93
C ARG A 201 -1.72 -0.13 23.44
N ARG A 202 -0.50 -0.30 23.96
CA ARG A 202 0.35 0.81 24.43
C ARG A 202 0.94 1.57 23.24
N LEU A 203 1.38 0.86 22.21
CA LEU A 203 1.88 1.45 20.96
C LEU A 203 0.79 2.24 20.23
N LEU A 204 -0.42 1.67 20.11
CA LEU A 204 -1.57 2.36 19.48
C LEU A 204 -1.99 3.64 20.23
N ARG A 205 -1.84 3.67 21.56
CA ARG A 205 -2.09 4.87 22.38
C ARG A 205 -0.98 5.92 22.27
N SER A 206 0.25 5.50 21.99
CA SER A 206 1.37 6.42 21.78
C SER A 206 1.26 7.17 20.44
N THR A 207 0.84 6.48 19.38
CA THR A 207 0.70 7.06 18.04
C THR A 207 -0.50 8.00 17.90
N THR A 208 -1.58 7.75 18.65
CA THR A 208 -2.77 8.63 18.66
C THR A 208 -2.54 9.98 19.34
N ARG A 209 -1.62 10.09 20.32
CA ARG A 209 -1.28 11.39 20.91
C ARG A 209 -0.45 12.27 19.96
N THR A 210 0.41 11.67 19.15
CA THR A 210 1.23 12.42 18.18
C THR A 210 0.40 13.03 17.05
N THR A 211 -0.72 12.40 16.67
CA THR A 211 -1.63 12.95 15.66
C THR A 211 -2.46 14.13 16.16
N SER A 212 -2.85 14.15 17.44
CA SER A 212 -3.62 15.28 18.01
C SER A 212 -2.78 16.55 18.13
N ASP A 213 -1.52 16.46 18.57
CA ASP A 213 -0.63 17.63 18.65
C ASP A 213 -0.29 18.21 17.26
N GLY A 214 -0.17 17.35 16.25
CA GLY A 214 0.05 17.78 14.86
C GLY A 214 -1.15 18.48 14.22
N ILE A 215 -2.37 18.08 14.59
CA ILE A 215 -3.62 18.69 14.10
C ILE A 215 -3.86 20.04 14.79
N GLU A 216 -3.67 20.14 16.11
CA GLU A 216 -3.80 21.42 16.83
C GLU A 216 -2.75 22.45 16.39
N HIS A 217 -1.53 22.03 16.04
CA HIS A 217 -0.52 22.93 15.50
C HIS A 217 -0.91 23.52 14.14
N ARG A 218 -1.51 22.69 13.27
CA ARG A 218 -1.94 23.06 11.91
C ARG A 218 -3.16 23.99 11.92
N ASP A 219 -4.11 23.77 12.82
CA ASP A 219 -5.27 24.67 13.01
C ASP A 219 -4.84 26.04 13.56
N ARG A 220 -3.83 26.07 14.45
CA ARG A 220 -3.28 27.33 14.99
C ARG A 220 -2.51 28.15 13.96
N THR A 221 -1.90 27.49 12.97
CA THR A 221 -1.24 28.17 11.84
C THR A 221 -2.26 28.71 10.84
N ALA A 222 -3.30 27.94 10.53
CA ALA A 222 -4.39 28.37 9.63
C ALA A 222 -5.14 29.60 10.16
N ALA A 223 -5.41 29.66 11.47
CA ALA A 223 -6.07 30.81 12.11
C ALA A 223 -5.23 32.12 12.08
N ARG A 224 -3.90 32.02 11.95
CA ARG A 224 -3.00 33.19 11.83
C ARG A 224 -2.85 33.70 10.39
N MET A 225 -3.15 32.88 9.39
CA MET A 225 -3.02 33.28 7.97
C MET A 225 -4.25 34.04 7.44
N ASN A 226 -5.43 33.83 8.01
CA ASN A 226 -6.67 34.52 7.60
C ASN A 226 -6.87 35.92 8.22
N ARG A 227 -5.82 36.54 8.75
CA ARG A 227 -5.89 37.90 9.32
C ARG A 227 -4.74 38.76 8.83
N ARG A 228 -4.72 39.06 7.54
CA ARG A 228 -4.05 40.25 6.98
C ARG A 228 -4.85 40.75 5.78
N ASP A 229 -5.35 41.98 5.96
CA ASP A 229 -5.87 43.01 5.04
C ASP A 229 -6.60 42.58 3.76
#